data_AF-A0A0C2SWG8-F1
#
_entry.id   AF-A0A0C2SWG8-F1
#
_cell.length_a   1.000
_cell.length_b   1.000
_cell.length_c   1.000
_cell.angle_alpha   90.00
_cell.angle_beta   90.00
_cell.angle_gamma   90.00
#
_symmetry.space_group_name_H-M   'P 1'
#
loop_
_entity.id
_entity.type
_entity.pdbx_description
1 polymer ?
#
loop_
_entity_poly.entity_id
_entity_poly.type
_entity_poly.pdbx_seq_one_letter_code
_entity_poly.pdbx_strand_id
1 'polypeptide(L)'
;MDFSNFNAAEQAHMTKVIEKRQMQDFLRLYANLVEKCFNTCCNDFTSKVLSSKEDQCVANCAEKFLKHSERVGARFAEINAELMNAAQNKS
;
A
#
# COMPACT_ATOMS: atom_id res chain seq x y z
N MET A 1 0.27 14.96 -8.08
CA MET A 1 1.42 15.83 -7.76
C MET A 1 1.71 16.62 -9.03
N ASP A 2 1.54 17.94 -8.98
CA ASP A 2 1.75 18.82 -10.14
C ASP A 2 3.21 19.32 -10.14
N PHE A 3 3.93 19.05 -11.22
CA PHE A 3 5.34 19.42 -11.41
C PHE A 3 5.53 20.48 -12.50
N SER A 4 4.44 21.08 -12.98
CA SER A 4 4.44 22.08 -14.05
C SER A 4 5.27 23.33 -13.71
N ASN A 5 5.50 23.60 -12.42
CA ASN A 5 6.30 24.73 -11.94
C ASN A 5 7.83 24.51 -11.92
N PHE A 6 8.32 23.31 -12.25
CA PHE A 6 9.75 22.97 -12.20
C PHE A 6 10.41 23.03 -13.58
N ASN A 7 11.73 23.24 -13.62
CA ASN A 7 12.49 23.15 -14.87
C ASN A 7 12.63 21.68 -15.33
N ALA A 8 13.03 21.48 -16.59
CA ALA A 8 13.10 20.12 -17.17
C ALA A 8 14.06 19.16 -16.43
N ALA A 9 15.17 19.67 -15.89
CA ALA A 9 16.11 18.85 -15.12
C ALA A 9 15.55 18.45 -13.75
N GLU A 10 14.82 19.36 -13.10
CA GLU A 10 14.13 19.14 -11.83
C GLU A 10 12.97 18.15 -11.98
N GLN A 11 12.17 18.25 -13.05
CA GLN A 11 11.11 17.28 -13.35
C GLN A 11 11.69 15.86 -13.51
N ALA A 12 12.78 15.72 -14.28
CA ALA A 12 13.43 14.42 -14.48
C ALA A 12 14.00 13.84 -13.17
N HIS A 13 14.57 14.69 -12.32
CA HIS A 13 15.04 14.28 -11.00
C HIS A 13 13.86 13.85 -10.10
N MET A 14 12.77 14.60 -10.11
CA MET A 14 11.58 14.32 -9.31
C MET A 14 10.92 12.99 -9.70
N THR A 15 10.79 12.70 -10.99
CA THR A 15 10.27 11.40 -11.48
C THR A 15 11.07 10.24 -10.91
N LYS A 16 12.41 10.31 -10.92
CA LYS A 16 13.27 9.28 -10.32
C LYS A 16 13.04 9.11 -8.82
N VAL A 17 12.83 10.21 -8.11
CA VAL A 17 12.52 10.18 -6.66
C VAL A 17 11.18 9.50 -6.41
N ILE A 18 10.17 9.78 -7.22
CA ILE A 18 8.83 9.18 -7.11
C ILE A 18 8.89 7.68 -7.38
N GLU A 19 9.55 7.25 -8.46
CA GLU A 19 9.71 5.82 -8.78
C GLU A 19 10.41 5.07 -7.65
N LYS A 20 11.51 5.64 -7.12
CA LYS A 20 12.21 5.07 -5.97
C LYS A 20 11.28 4.96 -4.76
N ARG A 21 10.44 5.97 -4.52
CA ARG A 21 9.51 5.97 -3.40
C ARG A 21 8.41 4.92 -3.57
N GLN A 22 7.86 4.78 -4.78
CA GLN A 22 6.87 3.74 -5.09
C GLN A 22 7.42 2.34 -4.80
N MET A 23 8.67 2.07 -5.20
CA MET A 23 9.32 0.79 -4.88
C MET A 23 9.47 0.57 -3.37
N GLN A 24 9.90 1.59 -2.62
CA GLN A 24 10.02 1.50 -1.17
C GLN A 24 8.68 1.24 -0.47
N ASP A 25 7.62 1.91 -0.92
CA ASP A 25 6.29 1.74 -0.35
C ASP A 25 5.68 0.38 -0.72
N PHE A 26 5.99 -0.16 -1.91
CA PHE A 26 5.65 -1.54 -2.27
C PHE A 26 6.34 -2.58 -1.36
N LEU A 27 7.64 -2.43 -1.09
CA LEU A 27 8.35 -3.34 -0.19
C LEU A 27 7.79 -3.30 1.25
N ARG A 28 7.39 -2.11 1.71
CA ARG A 28 6.70 -1.95 3.00
C ARG A 28 5.35 -2.65 3.01
N LEU A 29 4.55 -2.49 1.96
CA LEU A 29 3.28 -3.19 1.80
C LEU A 29 3.48 -4.72 1.88
N TYR A 30 4.48 -5.23 1.16
CA TYR A 30 4.82 -6.65 1.18
C TYR A 30 5.23 -7.13 2.59
N ALA A 31 6.12 -6.42 3.27
CA ALA A 31 6.55 -6.78 4.62
C ALA A 31 5.37 -6.80 5.61
N ASN A 32 4.51 -5.78 5.57
CA ASN A 32 3.32 -5.71 6.41
C ASN A 32 2.33 -6.83 6.12
N LEU A 33 2.14 -7.18 4.84
CA LEU A 33 1.28 -8.29 4.43
C LEU A 33 1.79 -9.62 5.02
N VAL A 34 3.09 -9.89 4.86
CA VAL A 34 3.72 -11.12 5.37
C VAL A 34 3.57 -11.21 6.89
N GLU A 35 3.93 -10.14 7.61
CA GLU A 35 3.80 -10.11 9.08
C GLU A 35 2.35 -10.31 9.52
N LYS A 36 1.39 -9.62 8.89
CA LYS A 36 -0.02 -9.73 9.25
C LYS A 36 -0.56 -11.14 9.04
N CYS A 37 -0.29 -11.76 7.89
CA CYS A 37 -0.80 -13.09 7.61
C CYS A 37 -0.11 -14.16 8.44
N PHE A 38 1.19 -14.03 8.72
CA PHE A 38 1.88 -14.91 9.65
C PHE A 38 1.23 -14.85 11.06
N ASN A 39 1.10 -13.65 11.64
CA ASN A 39 0.54 -13.48 12.98
C ASN A 39 -0.94 -13.89 13.10
N THR A 40 -1.69 -13.88 11.99
CA THR A 40 -3.12 -14.23 11.98
C THR A 40 -3.35 -15.72 11.74
N CYS A 41 -2.56 -16.33 10.84
CA CYS A 41 -2.83 -17.67 10.32
C CYS A 41 -1.90 -18.74 10.88
N CYS A 42 -0.62 -18.45 11.09
CA CYS A 42 0.36 -19.43 11.55
C CYS A 42 0.30 -19.57 13.07
N ASN A 43 -0.45 -20.56 13.55
CA ASN A 43 -0.72 -20.75 14.97
C ASN A 43 -0.43 -22.17 15.48
N ASP A 44 -0.09 -23.10 14.58
CA ASP A 44 0.40 -24.43 14.94
C ASP A 44 1.91 -24.51 14.74
N PHE A 45 2.64 -24.70 15.84
CA PHE A 45 4.11 -24.78 15.84
C PHE A 45 4.63 -26.20 16.09
N THR A 46 3.82 -27.23 15.83
CA THR A 46 4.23 -28.63 15.96
C THR A 46 5.01 -29.16 14.75
N SER A 47 5.02 -28.43 13.63
CA SER A 47 5.66 -28.79 12.37
C SER A 47 6.48 -27.62 11.80
N LYS A 48 7.42 -27.93 10.89
CA LYS A 48 8.19 -26.94 10.11
C LYS A 48 7.47 -26.51 8.82
N VAL A 49 6.40 -27.19 8.45
CA VAL A 49 5.60 -26.90 7.26
C VAL A 49 4.20 -26.46 7.68
N LEU A 50 3.61 -25.56 6.90
CA LEU A 50 2.24 -25.13 7.10
C LEU A 50 1.28 -26.31 6.94
N SER A 51 0.25 -26.33 7.77
CA SER A 51 -0.89 -27.23 7.56
C SER A 51 -1.76 -26.71 6.41
N SER A 52 -2.58 -27.59 5.83
CA SER A 52 -3.53 -27.20 4.77
C SER A 52 -4.53 -26.11 5.21
N LYS A 53 -4.84 -26.04 6.51
CA LYS A 53 -5.69 -24.97 7.07
C LYS A 53 -4.95 -23.63 7.11
N GLU A 54 -3.68 -23.62 7.50
CA GLU A 54 -2.85 -22.41 7.54
C GLU A 54 -2.57 -21.89 6.13
N ASP A 55 -2.27 -22.78 5.18
CA ASP A 55 -2.11 -22.42 3.76
C ASP A 55 -3.35 -21.71 3.21
N GLN A 56 -4.54 -22.28 3.43
CA GLN A 56 -5.79 -21.67 2.99
C GLN A 56 -6.06 -20.33 3.70
N CYS A 57 -5.72 -20.21 4.98
CA CYS A 57 -5.83 -18.97 5.73
C CYS A 57 -4.91 -17.89 5.16
N VAL A 58 -3.64 -18.20 4.89
CA VAL A 58 -2.66 -17.26 4.33
C VAL A 58 -3.10 -16.77 2.95
N ALA A 59 -3.59 -17.66 2.08
CA ALA A 59 -4.12 -17.29 0.77
C ALA A 59 -5.29 -16.29 0.89
N ASN A 60 -6.26 -16.60 1.76
CA ASN A 60 -7.42 -15.73 2.00
C ASN A 60 -7.01 -14.40 2.65
N CYS A 61 -6.04 -14.43 3.57
CA CYS A 61 -5.50 -13.25 4.22
C CYS A 61 -4.85 -12.31 3.19
N ALA A 62 -4.02 -12.85 2.30
CA ALA A 62 -3.36 -12.06 1.26
C ALA A 62 -4.34 -11.42 0.29
N GLU A 63 -5.30 -12.19 -0.23
CA GLU A 63 -6.35 -11.66 -1.11
C GLU A 63 -7.16 -10.56 -0.41
N LYS A 64 -7.60 -10.81 0.83
CA LYS A 64 -8.41 -9.86 1.59
C LYS A 64 -7.62 -8.59 1.91
N PHE A 65 -6.35 -8.71 2.29
CA PHE A 65 -5.51 -7.57 2.61
C PHE A 65 -5.28 -6.68 1.39
N LEU A 66 -4.95 -7.26 0.22
CA LEU A 66 -4.75 -6.48 -1.01
C LEU A 66 -6.02 -5.76 -1.45
N LYS A 67 -7.17 -6.45 -1.50
CA LYS A 67 -8.46 -5.82 -1.81
C LYS A 67 -8.83 -4.73 -0.81
N HIS A 68 -8.51 -4.93 0.47
CA HIS A 68 -8.71 -3.93 1.50
C HIS A 68 -7.81 -2.70 1.28
N SER A 69 -6.52 -2.89 1.04
CA SER A 69 -5.57 -1.80 0.77
C SER A 69 -5.97 -0.99 -0.46
N GLU A 70 -6.40 -1.63 -1.54
CA GLU A 70 -6.92 -0.97 -2.74
C GLU A 70 -8.14 -0.11 -2.42
N ARG A 71 -9.13 -0.69 -1.73
CA ARG A 71 -10.36 0.03 -1.35
C ARG A 71 -10.09 1.22 -0.43
N VAL A 72 -9.21 1.05 0.56
CA VAL A 72 -8.82 2.16 1.46
C VAL A 72 -8.09 3.24 0.65
N GLY A 73 -7.21 2.85 -0.27
CA GLY A 73 -6.51 3.78 -1.17
C GLY A 73 -7.48 4.62 -2.01
N ALA A 74 -8.50 4.00 -2.61
CA ALA A 74 -9.52 4.70 -3.38
C ALA A 74 -10.29 5.72 -2.52
N ARG A 75 -10.76 5.31 -1.33
CA ARG A 75 -11.47 6.22 -0.41
C ARG A 75 -10.59 7.34 0.12
N PHE A 76 -9.31 7.06 0.37
CA PHE A 76 -8.35 8.08 0.76
C PHE A 76 -8.17 9.12 -0.34
N ALA A 77 -8.07 8.71 -1.61
CA ALA A 77 -7.95 9.63 -2.74
C ALA A 77 -9.20 10.52 -2.90
N GLU A 78 -10.40 9.94 -2.77
CA GLU A 78 -11.68 10.68 -2.78
C GLU A 78 -11.69 11.77 -1.69
N ILE A 79 -11.44 11.40 -0.44
CA ILE A 79 -11.46 12.33 0.71
C ILE A 79 -10.38 13.41 0.56
N ASN A 80 -9.19 13.04 0.10
CA ASN A 80 -8.11 14.01 -0.10
C ASN A 80 -8.46 15.03 -1.20
N ALA A 81 -9.16 14.63 -2.26
CA ALA A 81 -9.65 15.55 -3.28
C ALA A 81 -10.73 16.51 -2.73
N GLU A 82 -11.66 16.00 -1.92
CA GLU A 82 -12.68 16.81 -1.24
C GLU A 82 -12.06 17.87 -0.32
N LEU A 83 -11.06 17.48 0.49
CA LEU A 83 -10.34 18.40 1.38
C LEU A 83 -9.60 19.50 0.62
N MET A 84 -8.98 19.16 -0.52
CA MET A 84 -8.29 20.13 -1.37
C MET A 84 -9.28 21.14 -1.99
N ASN A 85 -10.45 20.67 -2.47
CA ASN A 85 -11.51 21.53 -2.99
C ASN A 85 -12.09 22.45 -1.89
N ALA A 86 -12.28 21.93 -0.68
CA ALA A 86 -12.78 22.71 0.45
C ALA A 86 -11.77 23.78 0.91
N ALA A 87 -10.47 23.53 0.78
CA ALA A 87 -9.43 24.52 1.08
C ALA A 87 -9.38 25.65 0.04
N GLN A 88 -9.61 25.36 -1.24
CA GLN A 88 -9.67 26.37 -2.30
C GLN A 88 -10.89 27.28 -2.17
N ASN A 89 -12.05 26.77 -1.77
CA ASN A 89 -13.28 27.56 -1.58
C ASN A 89 -13.27 28.47 -0.32
N LYS A 90 -12.24 28.36 0.53
CA LYS A 90 -12.06 29.23 1.72
C LYS A 90 -11.08 30.39 1.49
N SER A 91 -10.51 30.50 0.29
CA SER A 91 -9.66 31.62 -0.16
C SER A 91 -10.44 32.54 -1.08
#